data_AF-A0A9X0PLM0-F1
#
_entry.id   AF-A0A9X0PLM0-F1
#
_cell.length_a   1.000
_cell.length_b   1.000
_cell.length_c   1.000
_cell.angle_alpha   90.00
_cell.angle_beta   90.00
_cell.angle_gamma   90.00
#
_symmetry.space_group_name_H-M   'P 1'
#
loop_
_entity.id
_entity.type
_entity.pdbx_description
1 polymer ?
#
loop_
_entity_poly.entity_id
_entity_poly.type
_entity_poly.pdbx_seq_one_letter_code
_entity_poly.pdbx_strand_id
1 'polypeptide(L)' 'MTEATSAANRKQRRPSLRVRDVAATLEALKKNGMTPTALDTLPDGTFRWHFTPPAQSDEDDLDRELAEFDKKHGYS' A
#
# COMPACT_ATOMS: atom_id res chain seq x y z
N MET A 1 39.43 -17.09 12.45
CA MET A 1 38.53 -17.78 11.51
C MET A 1 37.16 -17.16 11.68
N THR A 2 36.70 -16.33 10.73
CA THR A 2 35.38 -15.69 10.76
C THR A 2 34.59 -16.20 9.56
N GLU A 3 33.64 -17.09 9.82
CA GLU A 3 32.77 -17.69 8.80
C GLU A 3 31.82 -16.64 8.22
N ALA A 4 31.93 -16.42 6.91
CA ALA A 4 30.97 -15.68 6.12
C ALA A 4 29.76 -16.59 5.86
N THR A 5 28.61 -16.25 6.44
CA THR A 5 27.31 -16.88 6.13
C THR A 5 26.89 -16.48 4.72
N SER A 6 27.30 -17.28 3.73
CA SER A 6 26.79 -17.22 2.37
C SER A 6 25.38 -17.79 2.34
N ALA A 7 24.38 -16.95 2.61
CA ALA A 7 22.98 -17.30 2.38
C ALA A 7 22.74 -17.42 0.87
N ALA A 8 22.75 -18.66 0.39
CA ALA A 8 22.40 -19.00 -0.98
C ALA A 8 21.10 -18.29 -1.38
N ASN A 9 21.16 -17.51 -2.46
CA ASN A 9 20.03 -16.84 -3.11
C ASN A 9 19.08 -17.90 -3.69
N ARG A 10 18.34 -18.58 -2.81
CA ARG A 10 17.25 -19.44 -3.20
C ARG A 10 16.16 -18.50 -3.69
N LYS A 11 15.96 -18.46 -5.00
CA LYS A 11 14.86 -17.75 -5.67
C LYS A 11 13.54 -18.31 -5.13
N GLN A 12 13.13 -17.82 -3.96
CA GLN A 12 11.88 -18.17 -3.31
C GLN A 12 10.81 -17.64 -4.25
N ARG A 13 10.09 -18.55 -4.89
CA ARG A 13 8.91 -18.20 -5.69
C ARG A 13 8.02 -17.38 -4.76
N ARG A 14 7.80 -16.11 -5.10
CA ARG A 14 6.95 -15.21 -4.33
C ARG A 14 5.64 -15.97 -4.05
N PRO A 15 5.25 -16.16 -2.78
CA PRO A 15 3.98 -16.75 -2.47
C PRO A 15 2.91 -15.91 -3.18
N SER A 16 2.25 -16.49 -4.17
CA SER A 16 1.16 -15.81 -4.85
C SER A 16 0.03 -15.68 -3.84
N LEU A 17 -0.35 -14.44 -3.51
CA LEU A 17 -1.57 -14.18 -2.76
C LEU A 17 -2.73 -14.88 -3.47
N ARG A 18 -3.40 -15.81 -2.79
CA ARG A 18 -4.59 -16.44 -3.36
C ARG A 18 -5.80 -15.63 -2.92
N VAL A 19 -6.73 -15.43 -3.85
CA VAL A 19 -8.00 -14.73 -3.60
C VAL A 19 -8.72 -15.29 -2.37
N ARG A 20 -8.68 -16.62 -2.18
CA ARG A 20 -9.29 -17.27 -1.01
C ARG A 20 -8.70 -16.81 0.33
N ASP A 21 -7.41 -16.53 0.38
CA ASP A 21 -6.70 -16.16 1.61
C ASP A 21 -7.03 -14.69 1.97
N VAL A 22 -7.18 -13.84 0.95
CA VAL A 22 -7.70 -12.47 1.09
C VAL A 22 -9.14 -12.48 1.61
N ALA A 23 -10.01 -13.28 0.99
CA ALA A 23 -11.42 -13.37 1.39
C ALA A 23 -11.58 -13.84 2.84
N ALA A 24 -10.84 -14.89 3.23
CA ALA A 24 -10.85 -15.41 4.60
C ALA A 24 -10.37 -14.36 5.62
N THR A 25 -9.32 -13.61 5.28
CA THR A 25 -8.80 -12.53 6.14
C THR A 25 -9.81 -11.40 6.27
N LEU A 26 -10.46 -11.03 5.16
CA LEU A 26 -11.47 -9.96 5.13
C LEU A 26 -12.71 -10.33 5.95
N GLU A 27 -13.15 -11.59 5.90
CA GLU A 27 -14.22 -12.09 6.78
C GLU A 27 -13.82 -12.07 8.26
N ALA A 28 -12.60 -12.46 8.59
CA ALA A 28 -12.10 -12.43 9.97
C ALA A 28 -12.03 -10.99 10.51
N LEU A 29 -11.57 -10.04 9.70
CA LEU A 29 -11.53 -8.62 10.05
C LEU A 29 -12.94 -8.08 10.31
N LYS A 30 -13.90 -8.39 9.42
CA LYS A 30 -15.31 -8.00 9.59
C LYS A 30 -15.94 -8.55 10.86
N LYS A 31 -15.66 -9.82 11.20
CA LYS A 31 -16.14 -10.44 12.46
C LYS A 31 -15.61 -9.73 13.71
N ASN A 32 -14.41 -9.13 13.61
CA ASN A 32 -13.81 -8.34 14.68
C ASN A 32 -14.20 -6.84 14.62
N GLY A 33 -15.18 -6.47 13.80
CA GLY A 33 -15.65 -5.08 13.66
C GLY A 33 -14.72 -4.17 12.86
N MET A 34 -13.72 -4.72 12.18
CA MET A 34 -12.78 -3.95 11.36
C MET A 34 -13.18 -4.07 9.89
N THR A 35 -13.32 -2.93 9.21
CA THR A 35 -13.60 -2.88 7.77
C THR A 35 -12.41 -2.26 7.05
N PRO A 36 -11.51 -3.08 6.47
CA PRO A 36 -10.44 -2.54 5.65
C PRO A 36 -10.99 -1.88 4.38
N THR A 37 -10.31 -0.83 3.92
CA THR A 37 -10.70 0.03 2.80
C THR A 37 -9.84 -0.20 1.57
N ALA A 38 -8.58 -0.61 1.76
CA ALA A 38 -7.65 -0.96 0.69
C ALA A 38 -6.67 -2.07 1.14
N LEU A 39 -6.03 -2.69 0.15
CA LEU A 39 -5.01 -3.72 0.35
C LEU A 39 -3.89 -3.51 -0.67
N ASP A 40 -2.69 -3.16 -0.20
CA ASP A 40 -1.51 -3.00 -1.05
C ASP A 40 -0.61 -4.23 -1.00
N THR A 41 0.08 -4.50 -2.12
CA THR A 41 1.15 -5.49 -2.20
C THR A 41 2.48 -4.78 -2.39
N LEU A 42 3.38 -4.91 -1.41
CA LEU A 42 4.68 -4.28 -1.43
C LEU A 42 5.70 -5.08 -2.28
N PRO A 43 6.82 -4.44 -2.74
CA PRO A 43 7.82 -5.11 -3.58
C PRO A 43 8.54 -6.28 -2.93
N ASP A 44 8.56 -6.32 -1.59
CA ASP A 44 9.09 -7.40 -0.74
C ASP A 44 8.11 -8.59 -0.63
N GLY A 45 6.88 -8.45 -1.15
CA GLY A 45 5.83 -9.46 -1.07
C GLY A 45 4.96 -9.34 0.19
N THR A 46 5.14 -8.30 0.99
CA THR A 46 4.32 -8.03 2.19
C THR A 46 2.99 -7.40 1.79
N PHE A 47 1.92 -7.77 2.48
CA PHE A 47 0.59 -7.18 2.29
C PHE A 47 0.31 -6.13 3.37
N ARG A 48 -0.24 -4.99 2.96
CA ARG A 48 -0.62 -3.90 3.86
C ARG A 48 -2.12 -3.65 3.75
N TRP A 49 -2.83 -3.94 4.83
CA TRP A 49 -4.25 -3.58 4.98
C TRP A 49 -4.39 -2.15 5.47
N HIS A 50 -5.24 -1.39 4.79
CA HIS A 50 -5.61 -0.04 5.20
C HIS A 50 -6.98 -0.07 5.85
N PHE A 51 -7.12 0.62 6.98
CA PHE A 51 -8.37 0.72 7.72
C PHE A 51 -8.92 2.15 7.75
N THR A 52 -8.06 3.12 7.43
CA THR A 52 -8.48 4.50 7.17
C THR A 52 -9.06 4.53 5.76
N PRO A 53 -10.27 5.06 5.55
CA PRO A 53 -10.73 5.41 4.22
C PRO A 53 -9.63 6.22 3.53
N PRO A 54 -9.31 5.96 2.25
CA PRO A 54 -8.48 6.90 1.52
C PRO A 54 -9.08 8.29 1.74
N ALA A 55 -8.25 9.25 2.13
CA ALA A 55 -8.69 10.65 2.15
C ALA A 55 -9.38 10.86 0.81
N GLN A 56 -10.66 11.24 0.88
CA GLN A 56 -11.47 11.49 -0.31
C GLN A 56 -10.61 12.41 -1.16
N SER A 57 -10.17 11.92 -2.33
CA SER A 57 -9.12 12.59 -3.10
C SER A 57 -9.48 14.06 -3.22
N ASP A 58 -8.77 14.90 -2.48
CA ASP A 58 -8.76 16.35 -2.62
C ASP A 58 -8.02 16.70 -3.94
N GLU A 59 -8.13 15.86 -4.99
CA GLU A 59 -7.50 16.10 -6.30
C GLU A 59 -8.00 17.42 -6.90
N ASP A 60 -9.28 17.76 -6.69
CA ASP A 60 -9.85 19.06 -7.07
C ASP A 60 -9.26 20.23 -6.26
N ASP A 61 -8.96 20.03 -4.98
CA ASP A 61 -8.37 21.06 -4.12
C ASP A 61 -6.85 21.19 -4.35
N LEU A 62 -6.15 20.09 -4.64
CA LEU A 62 -4.72 20.08 -4.99
C LEU A 62 -4.48 20.73 -6.36
N ASP A 63 -5.33 20.43 -7.36
CA ASP A 63 -5.26 21.06 -8.67
C ASP A 63 -5.60 22.55 -8.59
N ARG A 64 -6.53 22.93 -7.72
CA ARG A 64 -6.84 24.32 -7.41
C ARG A 64 -5.70 25.03 -6.71
N GLU A 65 -5.11 24.43 -5.68
CA GLU A 65 -3.97 24.99 -4.94
C GLU A 65 -2.75 25.16 -5.84
N LEU A 66 -2.52 24.22 -6.76
CA LEU A 66 -1.46 24.30 -7.76
C LEU A 66 -1.70 25.43 -8.78
N ALA A 67 -2.93 25.55 -9.29
CA ALA A 67 -3.29 26.63 -10.21
C ALA A 67 -3.23 28.02 -9.55
N GLU A 68 -3.60 28.11 -8.27
CA GLU A 68 -3.48 29.34 -7.48
C GLU A 68 -2.02 29.70 -7.18
N PHE A 69 -1.16 28.69 -6.94
CA PHE A 69 0.28 28.87 -6.80
C PHE A 69 0.93 29.37 -8.09
N ASP A 70 0.65 28.73 -9.24
CA ASP A 70 1.16 29.15 -10.55
C ASP A 70 0.68 30.56 -10.92
N LYS A 71 -0.56 30.93 -10.57
CA LYS A 71 -1.09 32.27 -10.79
C LYS A 71 -0.43 33.34 -9.91
N LYS A 72 0.03 32.97 -8.71
CA LYS A 72 0.63 33.90 -7.73
C LYS A 72 2.15 33.99 -7.85
N HIS A 73 2.79 32.92 -8.30
CA HIS A 73 4.25 32.78 -8.35
C HIS A 73 4.80 32.58 -9.77
N GLY A 74 3.94 32.48 -10.79
CA GLY A 74 4.31 32.45 -12.20
C GLY A 74 4.84 33.80 -12.70
N TYR A 75 6.02 34.20 -12.22
CA TYR A 75 6.87 35.15 -12.92
C TYR A 75 7.79 34.39 -13.88
N SER A 76 7.40 34.48 -15.16
CA SER A 76 8.13 34.30 -16.44
C SER A 76 8.78 32.97 -16.80
#